data_AF-A0AA46L7X2-F1
#
_entry.id   AF-A0AA46L7X2-F1
#
_cell.length_a   1.000
_cell.length_b   1.000
_cell.length_c   1.000
_cell.angle_alpha   90.00
_cell.angle_beta   90.00
_cell.angle_gamma   90.00
#
_symmetry.space_group_name_H-M   'P 1'
#
loop_
_entity.id
_entity.type
_entity.pdbx_description
1 polymer ?
#
loop_
_entity_poly.entity_id
_entity_poly.type
_entity_poly.pdbx_seq_one_letter_code
_entity_poly.pdbx_strand_id
1 'polypeptide(L)'
;MLHSIGDHIMKNLITIIMGLALTACGGGGGDKSGDSSTPPPTQTTIVVEEPSMQTLNVPDGYDYDPIVARAISVDISGYSSQRAHLSVYKEYQETTSGTYQAKHASKVASEALINGKAEMNFPVSDSQGNLLVEVWFYDGSDPVQHVISAEDSSWRL
;
A
#
# COMPACT_ATOMS: atom_id res chain seq x y z
N MET A 1 40.43 -33.52 4.83
CA MET A 1 38.97 -33.77 4.84
C MET A 1 38.32 -32.68 5.69
N LEU A 2 37.93 -31.56 5.07
CA LEU A 2 36.96 -30.64 5.66
C LEU A 2 35.61 -31.10 5.14
N HIS A 3 34.73 -31.60 6.02
CA HIS A 3 33.33 -31.85 5.74
C HIS A 3 32.53 -31.77 7.04
N SER A 4 31.38 -31.10 6.95
CA SER A 4 30.22 -31.26 7.83
C SER A 4 30.19 -30.46 9.14
N ILE A 5 30.02 -29.14 9.00
CA ILE A 5 29.25 -28.35 9.98
C ILE A 5 27.96 -27.98 9.27
N GLY A 6 26.99 -28.89 9.32
CA GLY A 6 25.66 -28.73 8.77
C GLY A 6 24.65 -29.12 9.84
N ASP A 7 23.79 -28.16 10.15
CA ASP A 7 22.37 -28.31 10.45
C ASP A 7 21.94 -29.15 11.65
N HIS A 8 20.87 -28.70 12.29
CA HIS A 8 20.25 -29.23 13.51
C HIS A 8 20.95 -28.80 14.79
N ILE A 9 20.38 -27.79 15.46
CA ILE A 9 20.25 -27.67 16.94
C ILE A 9 19.62 -26.32 17.34
N MET A 10 19.36 -25.38 16.43
CA MET A 10 18.56 -24.18 16.75
C MET A 10 17.07 -24.35 16.38
N LYS A 11 16.47 -25.46 16.81
CA LYS A 11 15.02 -25.69 16.77
C LYS A 11 14.62 -26.12 18.17
N ASN A 12 13.80 -25.29 18.83
CA ASN A 12 13.24 -25.42 20.18
C ASN A 12 13.99 -24.64 21.28
N LEU A 13 13.79 -23.32 21.38
CA LEU A 13 13.81 -22.66 22.70
C LEU A 13 13.19 -21.25 22.72
N ILE A 14 11.91 -21.06 22.39
CA ILE A 14 11.20 -19.85 22.85
C ILE A 14 9.78 -20.26 23.30
N THR A 15 9.69 -20.60 24.58
CA THR A 15 8.45 -20.89 25.29
C THR A 15 8.35 -19.91 26.45
N ILE A 16 7.32 -19.04 26.39
CA ILE A 16 6.54 -18.44 27.51
C ILE A 16 7.29 -17.47 28.44
N ILE A 17 6.73 -16.28 28.68
CA ILE A 17 6.56 -15.64 30.01
C ILE A 17 5.84 -14.26 29.91
N MET A 18 4.84 -14.11 30.79
CA MET A 18 4.24 -12.89 31.37
C MET A 18 3.18 -12.08 30.62
N GLY A 19 1.93 -12.29 31.06
CA GLY A 19 0.88 -11.27 31.07
C GLY A 19 0.81 -10.51 32.41
N LEU A 20 -0.21 -9.66 32.49
CA LEU A 20 -0.72 -8.88 33.63
C LEU A 20 -0.02 -7.55 33.97
N ALA A 21 -0.66 -6.45 33.55
CA ALA A 21 -0.88 -5.25 34.38
C ALA A 21 -2.00 -4.37 33.78
N LEU A 22 -3.26 -4.83 33.83
CA LEU A 22 -4.43 -3.95 33.69
C LEU A 22 -4.87 -3.50 35.08
N THR A 23 -4.19 -2.48 35.60
CA THR A 23 -4.61 -1.63 36.72
C THR A 23 -4.38 -0.19 36.22
N ALA A 24 -5.32 0.74 36.19
CA ALA A 24 -6.22 1.07 37.26
C ALA A 24 -7.47 1.80 36.74
N CYS A 25 -8.59 1.40 37.33
CA CYS A 25 -9.76 2.22 37.56
C CYS A 25 -9.37 3.49 38.33
N GLY A 26 -9.47 4.66 37.71
CA GLY A 26 -9.62 5.95 38.41
C GLY A 26 -11.08 6.39 38.23
N GLY A 27 -11.84 6.80 39.24
CA GLY A 27 -11.49 7.34 40.55
C GLY A 27 -12.01 8.78 40.61
N GLY A 28 -13.13 9.02 41.32
CA GLY A 28 -13.62 10.38 41.59
C GLY A 28 -15.10 10.46 41.94
N GLY A 29 -15.43 10.36 43.23
CA GLY A 29 -16.74 10.71 43.79
C GLY A 29 -16.84 12.19 44.19
N GLY A 30 -18.07 12.66 44.40
CA GLY A 30 -18.35 13.99 44.93
C GLY A 30 -19.84 14.28 45.04
N ASP A 31 -20.28 14.56 46.27
CA ASP A 31 -21.64 14.61 46.77
C ASP A 31 -22.53 15.77 46.28
N LYS A 32 -23.83 15.55 46.49
CA LYS A 32 -24.95 16.50 46.39
C LYS A 32 -24.78 17.69 47.33
N SER A 33 -25.15 18.90 46.87
CA SER A 33 -26.13 19.80 47.52
C SER A 33 -25.95 21.26 47.04
N GLY A 34 -27.05 21.97 46.85
CA GLY A 34 -27.07 23.44 46.95
C GLY A 34 -27.67 24.16 45.75
N ASP A 35 -28.96 24.42 45.83
CA ASP A 35 -29.71 25.38 45.02
C ASP A 35 -29.12 26.79 45.11
N SER A 36 -28.84 27.41 43.96
CA SER A 36 -28.85 28.87 43.80
C SER A 36 -28.90 29.23 42.32
N SER A 37 -30.02 29.86 41.95
CA SER A 37 -30.40 30.23 40.61
C SER A 37 -29.55 31.39 40.08
N THR A 38 -28.92 31.22 38.93
CA THR A 38 -28.43 32.31 38.07
C THR A 38 -28.70 31.89 36.62
N PRO A 39 -29.35 32.72 35.78
CA PRO A 39 -29.59 32.33 34.39
C PRO A 39 -28.25 32.27 33.65
N PRO A 40 -27.91 31.15 32.98
CA PRO A 40 -26.72 31.11 32.16
C PRO A 40 -26.88 32.00 30.93
N PRO A 41 -25.80 32.63 30.44
CA PRO A 41 -25.83 33.40 29.20
C PRO A 41 -26.25 32.49 28.03
N THR A 42 -27.16 32.97 27.19
CA THR A 42 -27.59 32.27 25.98
C THR A 42 -26.40 32.10 25.03
N GLN A 43 -25.80 30.92 25.03
CA GLN A 43 -24.92 30.49 23.95
C GLN A 43 -25.78 30.32 22.70
N THR A 44 -25.52 31.14 21.68
CA THR A 44 -25.95 30.84 20.32
C THR A 44 -25.15 29.63 19.84
N THR A 45 -25.73 28.44 20.00
CA THR A 45 -25.22 27.22 19.37
C THR A 45 -25.33 27.40 17.87
N ILE A 46 -24.20 27.58 17.18
CA ILE A 46 -24.14 27.36 15.74
C ILE A 46 -24.31 25.86 15.55
N VAL A 47 -25.50 25.45 15.12
CA VAL A 47 -25.74 24.08 14.66
C VAL A 47 -24.97 23.95 13.35
N VAL A 48 -23.76 23.39 13.43
CA VAL A 48 -23.08 22.87 12.25
C VAL A 48 -23.86 21.63 11.86
N GLU A 49 -24.71 21.75 10.85
CA GLU A 49 -25.45 20.63 10.29
C GLU A 49 -24.42 19.64 9.73
N GLU A 50 -24.28 18.48 10.38
CA GLU A 50 -23.43 17.43 9.87
C GLU A 50 -23.99 16.96 8.52
N PRO A 51 -23.16 16.89 7.47
CA PRO A 51 -23.63 16.45 6.17
C PRO A 51 -24.25 15.05 6.28
N SER A 52 -25.54 14.96 5.95
CA SER A 52 -26.30 13.71 6.04
C SER A 52 -26.26 12.95 4.71
N MET A 53 -26.31 11.61 4.74
CA MET A 53 -26.36 10.80 3.52
C MET A 53 -27.61 11.09 2.66
N GLN A 54 -28.60 11.76 3.25
CA GLN A 54 -29.87 12.12 2.63
C GLN A 54 -29.74 13.33 1.69
N THR A 55 -28.60 14.02 1.68
CA THR A 55 -28.33 15.16 0.80
C THR A 55 -27.43 14.81 -0.40
N LEU A 56 -27.09 13.54 -0.63
CA LEU A 56 -26.38 13.13 -1.86
C LEU A 56 -27.33 13.18 -3.06
N ASN A 57 -27.07 14.10 -3.99
CA ASN A 57 -27.75 14.18 -5.28
C ASN A 57 -26.84 13.66 -6.39
N VAL A 58 -27.18 12.52 -6.99
CA VAL A 58 -26.51 12.00 -8.19
C VAL A 58 -27.17 12.65 -9.40
N PRO A 59 -26.43 13.39 -10.25
CA PRO A 59 -27.01 14.01 -11.45
C PRO A 59 -27.63 12.97 -12.40
N ASP A 60 -28.69 13.37 -13.10
CA ASP A 60 -29.26 12.55 -14.18
C ASP A 60 -28.19 12.26 -15.24
N GLY A 61 -28.02 10.98 -15.58
CA GLY A 61 -27.02 10.54 -16.56
C GLY A 61 -25.59 10.45 -16.03
N TYR A 62 -25.37 10.55 -14.71
CA TYR A 62 -24.07 10.25 -14.12
C TYR A 62 -23.70 8.77 -14.32
N ASP A 63 -22.59 8.54 -15.03
CA ASP A 63 -22.00 7.22 -15.26
C ASP A 63 -20.52 7.29 -14.87
N TYR A 64 -20.15 6.56 -13.82
CA TYR A 64 -18.80 6.55 -13.29
C TYR A 64 -18.07 5.28 -13.75
N ASP A 65 -17.08 5.46 -14.61
CA ASP A 65 -16.13 4.41 -14.99
C ASP A 65 -14.79 4.67 -14.29
N PRO A 66 -14.47 3.94 -13.20
CA PRO A 66 -13.19 4.08 -12.53
C PRO A 66 -12.03 3.48 -13.33
N ILE A 67 -12.27 2.75 -14.42
CA ILE A 67 -11.24 1.97 -15.09
C ILE A 67 -10.59 2.80 -16.20
N VAL A 68 -9.31 3.12 -16.04
CA VAL A 68 -8.51 3.79 -17.06
C VAL A 68 -7.45 2.85 -17.64
N ALA A 69 -7.32 2.86 -18.96
CA ALA A 69 -6.24 2.15 -19.64
C ALA A 69 -4.94 2.94 -19.53
N ARG A 70 -3.87 2.27 -19.12
CA ARG A 70 -2.52 2.84 -19.05
C ARG A 70 -1.59 2.11 -19.98
N ALA A 71 -0.61 2.86 -20.48
CA ALA A 71 0.47 2.35 -21.33
C ALA A 71 1.81 2.73 -20.69
N ILE A 72 2.74 1.77 -20.62
CA ILE A 72 4.13 2.04 -20.26
C ILE A 72 5.06 1.41 -21.29
N SER A 73 6.06 2.19 -21.72
CA SER A 73 7.20 1.72 -22.51
C SER A 73 8.40 1.51 -21.58
N VAL A 74 8.93 0.29 -21.53
CA VAL A 74 10.12 -0.05 -20.73
C VAL A 74 11.27 -0.36 -21.67
N ASP A 75 12.40 0.30 -21.48
CA ASP A 75 13.64 0.08 -22.23
C ASP A 75 14.83 -0.08 -21.29
N ILE A 76 15.23 -1.32 -21.06
CA ILE A 76 16.42 -1.68 -20.28
C ILE A 76 17.63 -2.00 -21.18
N SER A 77 17.56 -1.73 -22.49
CA SER A 77 18.60 -2.17 -23.42
C SER A 77 19.98 -1.55 -23.17
N GLY A 78 20.06 -0.43 -22.43
CA GLY A 78 21.31 0.15 -21.93
C GLY A 78 21.94 -0.66 -20.80
N TYR A 79 21.12 -1.41 -20.06
CA TYR A 79 21.54 -2.29 -18.95
C TYR A 79 21.74 -3.74 -19.39
N SER A 80 20.76 -4.32 -20.10
CA SER A 80 20.81 -5.70 -20.57
C SER A 80 19.88 -5.93 -21.77
N SER A 81 20.30 -6.81 -22.69
CA SER A 81 19.47 -7.33 -23.79
C SER A 81 19.06 -8.79 -23.59
N GLN A 82 19.41 -9.38 -22.44
CA GLN A 82 19.03 -10.75 -22.11
C GLN A 82 17.52 -10.89 -21.98
N ARG A 83 17.01 -12.11 -22.18
CA ARG A 83 15.59 -12.41 -21.96
C ARG A 83 15.25 -12.12 -20.49
N ALA A 84 14.23 -11.31 -20.29
CA ALA A 84 13.73 -10.94 -18.98
C ALA A 84 12.20 -10.81 -19.02
N HIS A 85 11.59 -10.78 -17.85
CA HIS A 85 10.14 -10.71 -17.70
C HIS A 85 9.74 -9.49 -16.88
N LEU A 86 8.89 -8.65 -17.47
CA LEU A 86 8.36 -7.45 -16.87
C LEU A 86 7.07 -7.78 -16.11
N SER A 87 6.89 -7.20 -14.92
CA SER A 87 5.66 -7.30 -14.12
C SER A 87 5.30 -5.94 -13.55
N VAL A 88 4.00 -5.64 -13.53
CA VAL A 88 3.45 -4.40 -12.92
C VAL A 88 2.47 -4.77 -11.81
N TYR A 89 2.62 -4.14 -10.65
CA TYR A 89 1.83 -4.40 -9.45
C TYR A 89 1.18 -3.12 -8.92
N LYS A 90 -0.08 -3.24 -8.49
CA LYS A 90 -0.83 -2.13 -7.88
C LYS A 90 -0.50 -1.89 -6.42
N GLU A 91 -0.06 -2.93 -5.72
CA GLU A 91 0.21 -2.87 -4.28
C GLU A 91 1.61 -3.42 -4.01
N TYR A 92 2.36 -2.68 -3.19
CA TYR A 92 3.69 -3.05 -2.74
C TYR A 92 3.99 -2.36 -1.41
N GLN A 93 5.02 -2.84 -0.71
CA GLN A 93 5.52 -2.23 0.52
C GLN A 93 7.00 -1.89 0.34
N GLU A 94 7.39 -0.68 0.70
CA GLU A 94 8.81 -0.33 0.82
C GLU A 94 9.39 -0.96 2.08
N THR A 95 10.56 -1.59 1.94
CA THR A 95 11.29 -2.19 3.05
C THR A 95 12.20 -1.17 3.70
N THR A 96 12.66 -1.44 4.93
CA THR A 96 13.62 -0.57 5.64
C THR A 96 14.95 -0.40 4.89
N SER A 97 15.25 -1.27 3.93
CA SER A 97 16.46 -1.24 3.10
C SER A 97 16.32 -0.40 1.83
N GLY A 98 15.13 0.19 1.57
CA GLY A 98 14.84 0.96 0.35
C GLY A 98 14.54 0.09 -0.88
N THR A 99 14.31 -1.22 -0.69
CA THR A 99 13.77 -2.10 -1.74
C THR A 99 12.25 -2.22 -1.62
N TYR A 100 11.59 -2.83 -2.60
CA TYR A 100 10.15 -3.01 -2.58
C TYR A 100 9.75 -4.48 -2.51
N GLN A 101 8.69 -4.78 -1.76
CA GLN A 101 8.06 -6.09 -1.74
C GLN A 101 6.71 -5.99 -2.45
N ALA A 102 6.62 -6.59 -3.65
CA ALA A 102 5.38 -6.66 -4.40
C ALA A 102 4.34 -7.53 -3.69
N LYS A 103 3.08 -7.08 -3.64
CA LYS A 103 1.96 -7.97 -3.33
C LYS A 103 1.59 -8.70 -4.62
N HIS A 104 2.07 -9.93 -4.81
CA HIS A 104 1.96 -10.62 -6.10
C HIS A 104 0.52 -10.81 -6.61
N ALA A 105 -0.46 -10.93 -5.71
CA ALA A 105 -1.88 -10.99 -6.08
C ALA A 105 -2.42 -9.68 -6.72
N SER A 106 -1.67 -8.57 -6.61
CA SER A 106 -2.01 -7.27 -7.20
C SER A 106 -1.40 -7.05 -8.59
N LYS A 107 -0.79 -8.08 -9.19
CA LYS A 107 -0.22 -8.01 -10.55
C LYS A 107 -1.34 -7.70 -11.56
N VAL A 108 -1.15 -6.66 -12.36
CA VAL A 108 -2.12 -6.23 -13.39
C VAL A 108 -1.64 -6.51 -14.80
N ALA A 109 -0.34 -6.64 -14.98
CA ALA A 109 0.25 -6.74 -16.31
C ALA A 109 1.58 -7.48 -16.22
N SER A 110 1.89 -8.27 -17.23
CA SER A 110 3.14 -9.00 -17.31
C SER A 110 3.47 -9.41 -18.73
N GLU A 111 4.69 -9.11 -19.18
CA GLU A 111 5.15 -9.44 -20.53
C GLU A 111 6.65 -9.74 -20.56
N ALA A 112 7.10 -10.45 -21.59
CA ALA A 112 8.52 -10.68 -21.84
C ALA A 112 9.15 -9.45 -22.52
N LEU A 113 10.38 -9.12 -22.12
CA LEU A 113 11.19 -8.11 -22.80
C LEU A 113 11.83 -8.72 -24.05
N ILE A 114 11.71 -8.03 -25.19
CA ILE A 114 12.37 -8.38 -26.45
C ILE A 114 13.51 -7.39 -26.68
N ASN A 115 14.75 -7.90 -26.69
CA ASN A 115 15.96 -7.07 -26.77
C ASN A 115 16.01 -5.95 -25.70
N GLY A 116 15.55 -6.27 -24.49
CA GLY A 116 15.48 -5.30 -23.39
C GLY A 116 14.32 -4.30 -23.49
N LYS A 117 13.32 -4.51 -24.36
CA LYS A 117 12.20 -3.58 -24.55
C LYS A 117 10.85 -4.25 -24.46
N ALA A 118 9.87 -3.53 -23.92
CA ALA A 118 8.47 -3.93 -23.88
C ALA A 118 7.57 -2.70 -23.89
N GLU A 119 6.40 -2.83 -24.50
CA GLU A 119 5.29 -1.89 -24.33
C GLU A 119 4.12 -2.67 -23.74
N MET A 120 3.53 -2.16 -22.67
CA MET A 120 2.46 -2.84 -21.96
C MET A 120 1.27 -1.91 -21.77
N ASN A 121 0.08 -2.44 -22.04
CA ASN A 121 -1.18 -1.78 -21.75
C ASN A 121 -1.92 -2.53 -20.65
N PHE A 122 -2.42 -1.81 -19.66
CA PHE A 122 -3.12 -2.43 -18.54
C PHE A 122 -4.16 -1.51 -17.89
N PRO A 123 -5.27 -2.07 -17.38
CA PRO A 123 -6.28 -1.29 -16.68
C PRO A 123 -5.87 -1.01 -15.23
N VAL A 124 -6.12 0.22 -14.78
CA VAL A 124 -6.01 0.63 -13.38
C VAL A 124 -7.20 1.50 -12.98
N SER A 125 -7.35 1.77 -11.68
CA SER A 125 -8.30 2.79 -11.25
C SER A 125 -7.81 4.19 -11.65
N ASP A 126 -8.72 5.10 -11.97
CA ASP A 126 -8.50 6.55 -12.05
C ASP A 126 -7.84 7.15 -10.79
N SER A 127 -8.12 6.55 -9.63
CA SER A 127 -7.56 6.87 -8.31
C SER A 127 -6.35 6.01 -7.93
N GLN A 128 -5.84 5.18 -8.85
CA GLN A 128 -4.66 4.36 -8.61
C GLN A 128 -3.46 5.25 -8.33
N GLY A 129 -2.80 5.00 -7.19
CA GLY A 129 -1.52 5.62 -6.86
C GLY A 129 -0.35 5.01 -7.63
N ASN A 130 0.85 5.17 -7.09
CA ASN A 130 2.06 4.63 -7.70
C ASN A 130 1.98 3.10 -7.88
N LEU A 131 2.66 2.62 -8.92
CA LEU A 131 2.77 1.21 -9.27
C LEU A 131 4.22 0.76 -9.12
N LEU A 132 4.42 -0.49 -8.74
CA LEU A 132 5.74 -1.12 -8.76
C LEU A 132 5.91 -1.88 -10.08
N VAL A 133 7.01 -1.61 -10.75
CA VAL A 133 7.47 -2.32 -11.94
C VAL A 133 8.69 -3.16 -11.56
N GLU A 134 8.67 -4.44 -11.94
CA GLU A 134 9.79 -5.36 -11.72
C GLU A 134 10.23 -6.01 -13.03
N VAL A 135 11.55 -6.03 -13.27
CA VAL A 135 12.20 -6.79 -14.32
C VAL A 135 12.89 -7.99 -13.70
N TRP A 136 12.41 -9.18 -14.03
CA TRP A 136 12.95 -10.46 -13.58
C TRP A 136 13.84 -11.07 -14.65
N PHE A 137 15.10 -11.36 -14.30
CA PHE A 137 15.99 -12.18 -15.12
C PHE A 137 15.82 -13.67 -14.74
N TYR A 138 16.18 -14.55 -15.67
CA TYR A 138 16.09 -16.01 -15.46
C TYR A 138 17.34 -16.60 -14.80
N ASP A 139 18.22 -15.77 -14.28
CA ASP A 139 19.49 -16.14 -13.66
C ASP A 139 19.39 -16.33 -12.13
N GLY A 140 18.22 -16.06 -11.56
CA GLY A 140 17.96 -16.18 -10.12
C GLY A 140 18.39 -14.97 -9.29
N SER A 141 18.79 -13.87 -9.93
CA SER A 141 19.01 -12.59 -9.26
C SER A 141 17.70 -11.93 -8.80
N ASP A 142 17.81 -11.02 -7.84
CA ASP A 142 16.71 -10.15 -7.44
C ASP A 142 16.27 -9.25 -8.61
N PRO A 143 14.98 -8.89 -8.71
CA PRO A 143 14.49 -8.10 -9.82
C PRO A 143 15.05 -6.69 -9.78
N VAL A 144 15.19 -6.07 -10.96
CA VAL A 144 15.34 -4.63 -11.05
C VAL A 144 13.98 -4.00 -10.82
N GLN A 145 13.90 -3.10 -9.83
CA GLN A 145 12.65 -2.50 -9.39
C GLN A 145 12.58 -1.01 -9.73
N HIS A 146 11.39 -0.52 -10.08
CA HIS A 146 11.13 0.89 -10.25
C HIS A 146 9.70 1.23 -9.89
N VAL A 147 9.51 2.35 -9.20
CA VAL A 147 8.19 2.88 -8.87
C VAL A 147 7.83 3.91 -9.92
N ILE A 148 6.67 3.72 -10.54
CA ILE A 148 6.10 4.67 -11.50
C ILE A 148 4.86 5.33 -10.90
N SER A 149 4.69 6.60 -11.19
CA SER A 149 3.51 7.38 -10.87
C SER A 149 2.44 7.24 -11.95
N ALA A 150 1.31 7.91 -11.74
CA ALA A 150 0.24 7.98 -12.72
C ALA A 150 0.60 8.88 -13.92
N GLU A 151 1.67 9.68 -13.92
CA GLU A 151 2.05 10.45 -15.12
C GLU A 151 3.15 9.78 -15.96
N ASP A 152 3.80 8.76 -15.41
CA ASP A 152 4.85 8.05 -16.10
C ASP A 152 4.30 7.18 -17.23
N SER A 153 4.86 7.37 -18.42
CA SER A 153 4.57 6.58 -19.63
C SER A 153 5.80 5.84 -20.16
N SER A 154 6.97 6.08 -19.57
CA SER A 154 8.21 5.41 -19.97
C SER A 154 9.19 5.25 -18.82
N TRP A 155 9.91 4.13 -18.82
CA TRP A 155 11.03 3.88 -17.92
C TRP A 155 12.24 3.38 -18.72
N ARG A 156 13.40 4.00 -18.52
CA ARG A 156 14.66 3.61 -19.18
C ARG A 156 15.78 3.37 -18.17
N LEU A 157 16.59 2.37 -18.44
CA LEU A 157 17.82 2.04 -17.71
C LEU A 157 19.08 2.23 -18.55
#